data_AF-A0AAW9EFM4-F1
#
_entry.id   AF-A0AAW9EFM4-F1
#
_cell.length_a   1.000
_cell.length_b   1.000
_cell.length_c   1.000
_cell.angle_alpha   90.00
_cell.angle_beta   90.00
_cell.angle_gamma   90.00
#
_symmetry.space_group_name_H-M   'P 1'
#
loop_
_entity.id
_entity.type
_entity.pdbx_description
1 polymer ?
#
loop_
_entity_poly.entity_id
_entity_poly.type
_entity_poly.pdbx_seq_one_letter_code
_entity_poly.pdbx_strand_id
1 'polypeptide(L)'
;MASKSLWAIVDFLRVNQTVTPRQVQNLLGCDCKKAHNLLLHLVRRAVVIRTGEPHHPVYSLQPGGELNIKQIKSKVRRNMVTSVCRTSPAMQRVLAFYGRASA
;
A
#
# COMPACT_ATOMS: atom_id res chain seq x y z
N MET A 1 -8.33 11.37 1.86
CA MET A 1 -8.82 10.67 0.65
C MET A 1 -7.63 10.34 -0.22
N ALA A 2 -7.59 9.18 -0.89
CA ALA A 2 -6.58 8.93 -1.91
C ALA A 2 -6.73 9.97 -3.04
N SER A 3 -5.64 10.32 -3.72
CA SER A 3 -5.69 11.31 -4.79
C SER A 3 -6.59 10.83 -5.94
N LYS A 4 -7.36 11.75 -6.54
CA LYS A 4 -8.28 11.50 -7.67
C LYS A 4 -7.62 10.74 -8.82
N SER A 5 -6.33 11.00 -9.05
CA SER A 5 -5.50 10.32 -10.05
C SER A 5 -5.27 8.84 -9.79
N LEU A 6 -5.13 8.41 -8.52
CA LEU A 6 -4.90 7.00 -8.18
C LEU A 6 -6.17 6.17 -8.40
N TRP A 7 -7.33 6.72 -8.05
CA TRP A 7 -8.62 6.08 -8.33
C TRP A 7 -8.86 5.92 -9.82
N ALA A 8 -8.57 6.95 -10.62
CA ALA A 8 -8.72 6.88 -12.07
C ALA A 8 -7.88 5.76 -12.72
N ILE A 9 -6.65 5.52 -12.25
CA ILE A 9 -5.81 4.41 -12.72
C ILE A 9 -6.42 3.05 -12.35
N VAL A 10 -6.99 2.94 -11.16
CA VAL A 10 -7.55 1.68 -10.65
C VAL A 10 -8.87 1.34 -11.34
N ASP A 11 -9.73 2.34 -11.57
CA ASP A 11 -10.95 2.18 -12.36
C ASP A 11 -10.62 1.74 -13.80
N PHE A 12 -9.56 2.31 -14.39
CA PHE A 12 -9.08 1.86 -15.71
C PHE A 12 -8.59 0.41 -15.69
N LEU A 13 -7.84 0.02 -14.65
CA LEU A 13 -7.34 -1.34 -14.46
C LEU A 13 -8.45 -2.35 -14.22
N ARG A 14 -9.57 -1.95 -13.60
CA ARG A 14 -10.73 -2.82 -13.42
C ARG A 14 -11.36 -3.23 -14.75
N VAL A 15 -11.31 -2.36 -15.75
CA VAL A 15 -11.86 -2.61 -17.09
C VAL A 15 -10.85 -3.31 -18.00
N ASN A 16 -9.59 -2.86 -18.01
CA ASN A 16 -8.58 -3.28 -18.99
C ASN A 16 -7.60 -4.34 -18.46
N GLN A 17 -7.69 -4.71 -17.17
CA GLN A 17 -6.86 -5.68 -16.42
C GLN A 17 -5.37 -5.31 -16.28
N THR A 18 -4.80 -4.65 -17.29
CA THR A 18 -3.39 -4.24 -17.35
C THR A 18 -3.27 -2.77 -17.75
N VAL A 19 -2.13 -2.15 -17.40
CA VAL A 19 -1.83 -0.78 -17.76
C VAL A 19 -0.33 -0.58 -17.99
N THR A 20 -0.01 0.28 -18.95
CA THR A 20 1.36 0.74 -19.23
C THR A 20 1.55 2.20 -18.78
N PRO A 21 2.79 2.65 -18.50
CA PRO A 21 3.04 4.06 -18.14
C PRO A 21 2.52 5.06 -19.17
N ARG A 22 2.57 4.70 -20.46
CA ARG A 22 2.13 5.53 -21.58
C ARG A 22 0.60 5.65 -21.63
N GLN A 23 -0.12 4.57 -21.30
CA GLN A 23 -1.58 4.63 -21.13
C GLN A 23 -1.97 5.50 -19.94
N VAL A 24 -1.27 5.40 -18.80
CA VAL A 24 -1.49 6.29 -17.65
C VAL A 24 -1.23 7.75 -18.01
N GLN A 25 -0.19 8.01 -18.81
CA GLN A 25 0.13 9.33 -19.32
C GLN A 25 -1.05 9.93 -20.09
N ASN A 26 -1.60 9.17 -21.05
CA ASN A 26 -2.72 9.59 -21.87
C ASN A 26 -4.01 9.74 -21.05
N LEU A 27 -4.24 8.86 -20.07
CA LEU A 27 -5.44 8.87 -19.23
C LEU A 27 -5.49 10.08 -18.29
N LEU A 28 -4.36 10.48 -17.74
CA LEU A 28 -4.27 11.57 -16.76
C LEU A 28 -3.78 12.89 -17.36
N GLY A 29 -3.36 12.91 -18.63
CA GLY A 29 -2.73 14.07 -19.28
C GLY A 29 -1.50 14.57 -18.53
N CYS A 30 -0.71 13.67 -17.95
CA CYS A 30 0.41 14.01 -17.07
C CYS A 30 1.77 13.69 -17.71
N ASP A 31 2.88 14.14 -17.11
CA ASP A 31 4.22 13.79 -17.59
C ASP A 31 4.54 12.30 -17.41
N CYS A 32 5.35 11.75 -18.30
CA CYS A 32 5.79 10.35 -18.25
C CYS A 32 6.49 10.00 -16.90
N LYS A 33 7.31 10.89 -16.36
CA LYS A 33 7.96 10.73 -15.04
C LYS A 33 6.93 10.65 -13.92
N LYS A 34 5.87 11.47 -14.00
CA LYS A 34 4.80 11.52 -13.00
C LYS A 34 3.93 10.26 -13.07
N ALA A 35 3.57 9.82 -14.27
CA ALA A 35 2.87 8.55 -14.51
C ALA A 35 3.64 7.35 -13.94
N HIS A 36 4.96 7.30 -14.21
CA HIS A 36 5.82 6.25 -13.68
C HIS A 36 5.87 6.26 -12.15
N ASN A 37 6.07 7.43 -11.53
CA ASN A 37 6.09 7.57 -10.07
C ASN A 37 4.77 7.17 -9.41
N LEU A 38 3.62 7.47 -10.04
CA LEU A 38 2.30 7.04 -9.56
C LEU A 38 2.17 5.51 -9.58
N LEU A 39 2.57 4.87 -10.67
CA LEU A 39 2.57 3.40 -10.77
C LEU A 39 3.51 2.78 -9.74
N LEU A 40 4.70 3.35 -9.53
CA LEU A 40 5.65 2.90 -8.52
C LEU A 40 5.08 3.05 -7.10
N HIS A 41 4.30 4.11 -6.84
CA HIS A 41 3.56 4.26 -5.59
C HIS A 41 2.52 3.17 -5.39
N LEU A 42 1.75 2.83 -6.44
CA LEU A 42 0.76 1.75 -6.40
C LEU A 42 1.41 0.38 -6.18
N VAL A 43 2.58 0.12 -6.77
CA VAL A 43 3.35 -1.10 -6.54
C VAL A 43 3.81 -1.21 -5.09
N ARG A 44 4.39 -0.14 -4.53
CA ARG A 44 4.82 -0.10 -3.11
C ARG A 44 3.66 -0.33 -2.13
N ARG A 45 2.44 -0.04 -2.56
CA ARG A 45 1.21 -0.23 -1.79
C ARG A 45 0.53 -1.57 -2.05
N ALA A 46 1.15 -2.48 -2.82
CA ALA A 46 0.56 -3.76 -3.20
C ALA A 46 -0.85 -3.59 -3.81
N VAL A 47 -1.04 -2.53 -4.60
CA VAL A 47 -2.29 -2.31 -5.38
C VAL A 47 -2.15 -2.95 -6.75
N VAL A 48 -0.99 -2.78 -7.37
CA VAL A 48 -0.66 -3.30 -8.69
C VAL A 48 0.66 -4.07 -8.63
N ILE A 49 0.77 -5.11 -9.43
CA ILE A 49 2.01 -5.89 -9.57
C ILE A 49 2.63 -5.54 -10.93
N ARG A 50 3.97 -5.60 -11.00
CA ARG A 50 4.67 -5.48 -12.29
C ARG A 50 4.73 -6.86 -12.93
N THR A 51 4.06 -7.06 -14.05
CA THR A 51 4.00 -8.32 -14.81
C THR A 51 4.88 -8.29 -16.06
N GLY A 52 5.14 -7.11 -16.62
CA GLY A 52 5.95 -6.98 -17.84
C GLY A 52 7.45 -6.99 -17.59
N GLU A 53 8.21 -7.00 -18.69
CA GLU A 53 9.67 -6.94 -18.66
C GLU A 53 10.22 -5.63 -18.05
N PRO A 54 11.48 -5.61 -17.58
CA PRO A 54 12.11 -4.42 -17.02
C PRO A 54 12.09 -3.22 -17.96
N HIS A 55 12.31 -3.45 -19.26
CA HIS A 55 12.34 -2.41 -20.30
C HIS A 55 10.95 -2.04 -20.82
N HIS A 56 9.98 -2.96 -20.70
CA HIS A 56 8.59 -2.76 -21.10
C HIS A 56 7.66 -3.04 -19.91
N PRO A 57 7.64 -2.14 -18.91
CA PRO A 57 6.81 -2.32 -17.73
C PRO A 57 5.32 -2.40 -18.09
N VAL A 58 4.74 -3.55 -17.77
CA VAL A 58 3.29 -3.75 -17.72
C VAL A 58 2.91 -3.98 -16.27
N TYR A 59 1.81 -3.34 -15.84
CA TYR A 59 1.29 -3.48 -14.50
C TYR A 59 -0.11 -4.10 -14.57
N SER A 60 -0.42 -5.02 -13.67
CA SER A 60 -1.76 -5.58 -13.51
C SER A 60 -2.29 -5.33 -12.10
N LEU A 61 -3.62 -5.33 -11.97
CA LEU A 61 -4.26 -5.20 -10.66
C LEU A 61 -3.98 -6.43 -9.80
N GLN A 62 -3.53 -6.23 -8.57
CA GLN A 62 -3.36 -7.33 -7.63
C GLN A 62 -4.74 -7.75 -7.07
N PRO A 63 -5.04 -9.06 -6.93
CA PRO A 63 -6.26 -9.49 -6.26
C PRO A 63 -6.31 -8.94 -4.83
N GLY A 64 -7.36 -8.17 -4.51
CA GLY A 64 -7.50 -7.47 -3.22
C GLY A 64 -6.74 -6.15 -3.11
N GLY A 65 -6.00 -5.72 -4.13
CA GLY A 65 -5.19 -4.50 -4.12
C GLY A 65 -6.01 -3.21 -3.99
N GLU A 66 -7.26 -3.20 -4.41
CA GLU A 66 -8.17 -2.05 -4.28
C GLU A 66 -8.41 -1.65 -2.81
N LEU A 67 -8.38 -2.63 -1.90
CA LEU A 67 -8.56 -2.40 -0.45
C LEU A 67 -7.38 -1.61 0.14
N ASN A 68 -6.19 -1.72 -0.46
CA ASN A 68 -4.97 -1.03 -0.02
C ASN A 68 -5.00 0.48 -0.31
N ILE A 69 -5.83 0.93 -1.27
CA ILE A 69 -6.00 2.36 -1.59
C ILE A 69 -6.75 3.08 -0.46
N LYS A 70 -7.74 2.42 0.16
CA LYS A 70 -8.52 2.99 1.29
C LYS A 70 -7.75 2.93 2.61
N GLN A 71 -6.80 2.00 2.75
CA GLN A 71 -5.96 1.84 3.95
C GLN A 71 -5.02 3.03 4.24
N ILE A 72 -5.05 4.11 3.44
CA ILE A 72 -4.33 5.37 3.71
C ILE A 72 -4.66 5.95 5.12
N LYS A 73 -5.74 5.53 5.79
CA LYS A 73 -6.02 5.91 7.19
C LYS A 73 -5.86 4.84 8.26
N SER A 74 -5.83 3.56 7.92
CA SER A 74 -5.34 2.59 8.90
C SER A 74 -3.83 2.65 8.83
N LYS A 75 -3.25 3.44 9.73
CA LYS A 75 -2.23 2.84 10.60
C LYS A 75 -2.86 1.52 11.06
N VAL A 76 -2.68 0.45 10.28
CA VAL A 76 -2.66 -0.88 10.84
C VAL A 76 -1.54 -0.72 11.82
N ARG A 77 -1.91 -0.40 13.07
CA ARG A 77 -1.12 -0.77 14.22
C ARG A 77 -0.94 -2.25 13.94
N ARG A 78 0.21 -2.59 13.34
CA ARG A 78 0.69 -3.95 13.38
C ARG A 78 0.51 -4.26 14.85
N ASN A 79 -0.37 -5.20 15.17
CA ASN A 79 -0.34 -5.83 16.47
C ASN A 79 1.04 -6.47 16.49
N MET A 80 2.03 -5.66 16.85
CA MET A 80 3.42 -5.98 16.88
C MET A 80 3.45 -7.14 17.87
N VAL A 81 4.10 -8.25 17.54
CA VAL A 81 4.13 -9.42 18.43
C VAL A 81 4.49 -9.00 19.87
N THR A 82 5.30 -7.94 20.00
CA THR A 82 5.62 -7.24 21.25
C THR A 82 4.41 -6.74 22.07
N SER A 83 3.30 -6.32 21.44
CA SER A 83 2.06 -5.91 22.11
C SER A 83 1.31 -7.08 22.74
N VAL A 84 1.29 -8.25 22.08
CA VAL A 84 0.71 -9.49 22.62
C VAL A 84 1.56 -10.00 23.78
N CYS A 85 2.89 -9.99 23.63
CA CYS A 85 3.80 -10.39 24.70
C CYS A 85 3.70 -9.45 25.92
N ARG A 86 3.54 -8.13 25.71
CA ARG A 86 3.34 -7.14 26.78
C ARG A 86 2.04 -7.31 27.55
N THR A 87 0.98 -7.79 26.91
CA THR A 87 -0.32 -8.04 27.56
C THR A 87 -0.45 -9.46 28.14
N SER A 88 0.57 -10.31 27.99
CA SER A 88 0.55 -11.66 28.58
C SER A 88 0.55 -11.61 30.12
N PRO A 89 -0.14 -12.55 30.80
CA PRO A 89 -0.17 -12.61 32.27
C PRO A 89 1.21 -12.75 32.91
N ALA A 90 2.14 -13.45 32.24
CA ALA A 90 3.51 -13.59 32.70
C ALA A 90 4.27 -12.25 32.66
N MET A 91 4.15 -11.50 31.57
CA MET A 91 4.83 -10.21 31.43
C MET A 91 4.24 -9.13 32.35
N GLN A 92 2.92 -9.18 32.63
CA GLN A 92 2.29 -8.29 33.61
C GLN A 92 2.86 -8.49 35.02
N ARG A 93 3.15 -9.73 35.44
CA ARG A 93 3.79 -10.00 36.74
C ARG A 93 5.21 -9.46 36.80
N VAL A 94 5.98 -9.61 35.72
CA VAL A 94 7.33 -9.04 35.62
C VAL A 94 7.27 -7.51 35.68
N LEU A 95 6.33 -6.87 34.99
CA LEU A 95 6.12 -5.42 35.08
C LEU A 95 5.60 -4.95 36.45
N ALA A 96 4.82 -5.75 37.16
CA ALA A 96 4.41 -5.44 38.52
C ALA A 96 5.60 -5.45 39.51
N PHE A 97 6.59 -6.31 39.27
CA PHE A 97 7.81 -6.39 40.08
C PHE A 97 8.88 -5.37 39.68
N TYR A 98 9.09 -5.17 38.37
CA TYR A 98 10.23 -4.40 37.83
C TYR A 98 9.82 -3.12 37.08
N GLY A 99 8.54 -2.94 36.74
CA GLY A 99 8.07 -1.89 35.84
C GLY A 99 7.77 -0.54 36.50
N ARG A 100 8.07 -0.37 37.79
CA ARG A 100 7.88 0.90 38.50
C ARG A 100 9.08 1.82 38.27
N ALA A 101 9.23 2.32 37.04
CA ALA A 101 10.09 3.46 36.74
C ALA A 101 9.43 4.35 35.67
N SER A 102 9.21 5.61 36.07
CA SER A 102 8.84 6.78 35.26
C SER A 102 7.34 7.02 35.03
N ALA A 103 6.71 7.63 36.05
CA ALA A 103 5.68 8.65 35.87
C ALA A 103 6.38 10.02 35.68
#